data_AF-A0A528HSP4-F1
#
_entry.id   AF-A0A528HSP4-F1
#
_cell.length_a   1.000
_cell.length_b   1.000
_cell.length_c   1.000
_cell.angle_alpha   90.00
_cell.angle_beta   90.00
_cell.angle_gamma   90.00
#
_symmetry.space_group_name_H-M   'P 1'
#
loop_
_entity.id
_entity.type
_entity.pdbx_description
1 polymer ?
#
loop_
_entity_poly.entity_id
_entity_poly.type
_entity_poly.pdbx_seq_one_letter_code
_entity_poly.pdbx_strand_id
1 'polypeptide(L)'
;MAKRPFDIQAQPGFGFMALLTFFALYLPIAALVTYSFNKADSLSRWDGVSLRWFVSAWHNSAVQDASVRSLVLAVSAAALST
;
A
#
# COMPACT_ATOMS: atom_id res chain seq x y z
N MET A 1 -2.92 -42.96 -25.58
CA MET A 1 -2.58 -41.99 -24.52
C MET A 1 -2.05 -40.74 -25.21
N ALA A 2 -2.87 -39.70 -25.38
CA ALA A 2 -2.48 -38.51 -26.13
C ALA A 2 -1.46 -37.69 -25.34
N LYS A 3 -0.29 -37.39 -25.94
CA LYS A 3 0.75 -36.54 -25.36
C LYS A 3 0.21 -35.11 -25.30
N ARG A 4 0.19 -34.51 -24.11
CA ARG A 4 -0.18 -33.08 -23.94
C ARG A 4 0.79 -32.22 -24.76
N PRO A 5 0.30 -31.25 -25.56
CA PRO A 5 1.17 -30.36 -26.29
C PRO A 5 2.03 -29.55 -25.31
N PHE A 6 3.29 -29.32 -25.69
CA PHE A 6 4.20 -28.47 -24.93
C PHE A 6 3.69 -27.02 -24.99
N ASP A 7 3.28 -26.49 -23.84
CA ASP A 7 2.76 -25.13 -23.73
C ASP A 7 3.91 -24.16 -23.42
N ILE A 8 4.24 -23.33 -24.41
CA ILE A 8 5.33 -22.34 -24.35
C ILE A 8 4.95 -21.16 -23.41
N GLN A 9 3.67 -20.93 -23.17
CA GLN A 9 3.19 -19.83 -22.31
C GLN A 9 3.25 -20.18 -20.83
N ALA A 10 3.30 -21.47 -20.49
CA ALA A 10 3.49 -21.91 -19.12
C ALA A 10 4.96 -21.74 -18.72
N GLN A 11 5.36 -20.53 -18.28
CA GLN A 11 6.66 -20.31 -17.67
C GLN A 11 6.68 -20.87 -16.25
N PRO A 12 7.35 -22.03 -15.99
CA PRO A 12 7.45 -22.57 -14.65
C PRO A 12 8.25 -21.60 -13.78
N GLY A 13 7.72 -21.26 -12.60
CA GLY A 13 8.37 -20.36 -11.65
C GLY A 13 7.99 -18.87 -11.76
N PHE A 14 7.29 -18.46 -12.83
CA PHE A 14 6.81 -17.07 -12.94
C PHE A 14 5.91 -16.68 -11.76
N GLY A 15 4.94 -17.54 -11.40
CA GLY A 15 4.04 -17.27 -10.27
C GLY A 15 4.77 -17.13 -8.95
N PHE A 16 5.82 -17.92 -8.70
CA PHE A 16 6.64 -17.81 -7.49
C PHE A 16 7.40 -16.48 -7.45
N MET A 17 8.03 -16.09 -8.57
CA MET A 17 8.74 -14.81 -8.66
C MET A 17 7.81 -13.61 -8.54
N ALA A 18 6.62 -13.67 -9.15
CA ALA A 18 5.60 -12.65 -9.00
C ALA A 18 5.17 -12.50 -7.53
N LEU A 19 4.87 -13.62 -6.84
CA LEU A 19 4.51 -13.62 -5.42
C LEU A 19 5.63 -13.03 -4.54
N LEU A 20 6.88 -13.41 -4.80
CA LEU A 20 8.03 -12.88 -4.05
C LEU A 20 8.19 -11.38 -4.27
N THR A 21 7.97 -10.91 -5.51
CA THR A 21 8.00 -9.49 -5.86
C THR A 21 6.91 -8.71 -5.13
N PHE A 22 5.66 -9.20 -5.17
CA PHE A 22 4.55 -8.59 -4.43
C PHE A 22 4.81 -8.59 -2.93
N PHE A 23 5.30 -9.69 -2.38
CA PHE A 23 5.64 -9.78 -0.96
C PHE A 23 6.69 -8.72 -0.58
N ALA A 24 7.78 -8.62 -1.33
CA ALA A 24 8.86 -7.66 -1.06
C ALA A 24 8.37 -6.19 -1.15
N LEU A 25 7.52 -5.87 -2.13
CA LEU A 25 6.97 -4.53 -2.31
C LEU A 25 5.97 -4.15 -1.22
N TYR A 26 5.14 -5.10 -0.78
CA TYR A 26 4.07 -4.83 0.19
C TYR A 26 4.51 -4.96 1.65
N LEU A 27 5.58 -5.70 1.95
CA LEU A 27 6.09 -5.86 3.32
C LEU A 27 6.35 -4.53 4.05
N PRO A 28 7.06 -3.53 3.48
CA PRO A 28 7.26 -2.24 4.15
C PRO A 28 5.94 -1.45 4.30
N ILE A 29 5.03 -1.57 3.33
CA ILE A 29 3.71 -0.92 3.39
C ILE A 29 2.88 -1.54 4.52
N ALA A 30 2.92 -2.87 4.67
CA ALA A 30 2.24 -3.58 5.74
C ALA A 30 2.77 -3.17 7.12
N ALA A 31 4.07 -2.92 7.26
CA ALA A 31 4.63 -2.36 8.48
C ALA A 31 4.06 -0.97 8.78
N LEU A 32 4.05 -0.06 7.80
CA LEU A 32 3.45 1.28 7.96
C LEU A 32 1.97 1.21 8.35
N VAL A 33 1.20 0.35 7.69
CA VAL A 33 -0.22 0.13 8.02
C VAL A 33 -0.36 -0.38 9.45
N THR A 34 0.43 -1.38 9.85
CA THR A 34 0.39 -1.93 11.22
C THR A 34 0.71 -0.86 12.27
N TYR A 35 1.76 -0.07 12.05
CA TYR A 35 2.15 1.01 12.96
C TYR A 35 1.20 2.21 12.93
N SER A 36 0.42 2.41 11.87
CA SER A 36 -0.63 3.45 11.86
C SER A 36 -1.72 3.20 12.92
N PHE A 37 -1.89 1.94 13.35
CA PHE A 37 -2.75 1.57 14.46
C PHE A 37 -2.06 1.59 15.83
N ASN A 38 -0.76 1.89 15.91
CA ASN A 38 -0.06 1.92 17.19
C ASN A 38 -0.47 3.17 17.97
N LYS A 39 -0.89 2.99 19.23
CA LYS A 39 -1.23 4.09 20.13
C LYS A 39 -0.01 4.93 20.55
N ALA A 40 1.20 4.37 20.53
CA ALA A 40 2.40 5.05 20.97
C ALA A 40 2.77 6.23 20.06
N ASP A 41 3.37 7.27 20.65
CA ASP A 41 3.94 8.41 19.92
C ASP A 41 5.33 8.09 19.33
N SER A 42 5.94 6.98 19.76
CA SER A 42 7.25 6.52 19.31
C SER A 42 7.16 5.18 18.62
N LEU A 43 7.83 5.05 17.46
CA LEU A 43 7.93 3.81 16.69
C LEU A 43 8.69 2.69 17.43
N SER A 44 9.45 3.02 18.47
CA SER A 44 10.25 2.04 19.22
C SER A 44 9.44 1.27 20.27
N ARG A 45 8.18 1.61 20.51
CA ARG A 45 7.32 0.97 21.51
C ARG A 45 5.94 0.68 20.93
N TRP A 46 5.34 -0.43 21.35
CA TRP A 46 3.99 -0.81 20.95
C TRP A 46 3.05 -0.71 22.16
N ASP A 47 2.16 0.28 22.16
CA ASP A 47 1.23 0.56 23.27
C ASP A 47 -0.22 0.10 22.96
N GLY A 48 -0.37 -0.82 22.00
CA GLY A 48 -1.65 -1.40 21.61
C GLY A 48 -2.28 -0.79 20.36
N VAL A 49 -3.36 -1.42 19.90
CA VAL A 49 -4.11 -1.04 18.69
C VAL A 49 -5.07 0.11 18.99
N SER A 50 -5.09 1.13 18.13
CA SER A 50 -5.87 2.35 18.30
C SER A 50 -6.17 3.04 16.97
N LEU A 51 -7.32 3.71 16.88
CA LEU A 51 -7.69 4.58 15.75
C LEU A 51 -7.43 6.07 16.04
N ARG A 52 -6.79 6.40 17.17
CA ARG A 52 -6.60 7.78 17.66
C ARG A 52 -6.00 8.69 16.59
N TRP A 53 -5.00 8.24 15.85
CA TRP A 53 -4.35 9.04 14.82
C TRP A 53 -5.25 9.36 13.64
N PHE A 54 -6.11 8.42 13.22
CA PHE A 54 -7.10 8.65 12.19
C PHE A 54 -8.12 9.71 12.63
N VAL A 55 -8.61 9.63 13.87
CA VAL A 55 -9.52 10.63 14.45
C VAL A 55 -8.83 12.00 14.56
N SER A 56 -7.59 12.03 15.04
CA SER A 56 -6.80 13.25 15.14
C SER A 56 -6.53 13.89 13.78
N ALA A 57 -6.24 13.09 12.74
CA ALA A 57 -6.07 13.56 11.38
C ALA A 57 -7.40 14.09 10.81
N TRP A 58 -8.50 13.40 11.09
CA TRP A 58 -9.85 13.82 10.68
C TRP A 58 -10.27 15.15 11.30
N HIS A 59 -9.82 15.49 12.52
CA HIS A 59 -10.09 16.79 13.13
C HIS A 59 -9.04 17.86 12.80
N ASN A 60 -8.03 17.55 11.99
CA ASN A 60 -6.97 18.48 11.62
C ASN A 60 -7.22 19.07 10.22
N SER A 61 -7.61 20.35 10.17
CA SER A 61 -7.90 21.05 8.91
C SER A 61 -6.68 21.12 7.98
N ALA A 62 -5.46 21.26 8.52
CA ALA A 62 -4.26 21.30 7.68
C ALA A 62 -3.99 19.96 6.99
N VAL A 63 -4.24 18.84 7.68
CA VAL A 63 -4.13 17.50 7.09
C VAL A 63 -5.18 17.28 6.01
N GLN A 64 -6.43 17.70 6.26
CA GLN A 64 -7.51 17.62 5.27
C GLN A 64 -7.20 18.47 4.03
N ASP A 65 -6.84 19.73 4.23
CA ASP A 65 -6.54 20.67 3.15
C ASP A 65 -5.39 20.16 2.29
N ALA A 66 -4.31 19.69 2.92
CA ALA A 66 -3.17 19.10 2.21
C ALA A 66 -3.63 17.89 1.38
N SER A 67 -4.41 16.99 1.96
CA SER A 67 -4.89 15.77 1.28
C SER A 67 -5.78 16.10 0.07
N VAL A 68 -6.73 17.04 0.23
CA VAL A 68 -7.62 17.47 -0.85
C VAL A 68 -6.84 18.16 -1.96
N ARG A 69 -5.92 19.07 -1.61
CA ARG A 69 -5.06 19.75 -2.59
C ARG A 69 -4.21 18.76 -3.38
N SER A 70 -3.60 17.78 -2.71
CA SER A 70 -2.84 16.72 -3.37
C SER A 70 -3.70 15.90 -4.33
N LEU A 71 -4.93 15.55 -3.93
CA LEU A 71 -5.86 14.81 -4.78
C LEU A 71 -6.25 15.62 -6.03
N VAL A 72 -6.59 16.91 -5.86
CA VAL A 72 -6.92 17.81 -6.97
C VAL A 72 -5.73 17.91 -7.92
N LEU A 73 -4.52 18.15 -7.42
CA LEU A 73 -3.31 18.23 -8.24
C LEU A 73 -3.04 16.93 -9.00
N ALA A 74 -3.12 15.78 -8.32
CA ALA A 74 -2.86 14.48 -8.94
C ALA A 74 -3.85 14.19 -10.08
N VAL A 75 -5.15 14.45 -9.87
CA VAL A 75 -6.19 14.21 -10.88
C VAL A 75 -6.06 15.19 -12.04
N SER A 76 -5.84 16.48 -11.76
CA SER A 76 -5.63 17.48 -12.80
C SER A 76 -4.40 17.18 -13.64
N ALA A 77 -3.28 16.81 -13.00
CA ALA A 77 -2.05 16.43 -13.70
C ALA A 77 -2.27 15.18 -14.57
N ALA A 78 -2.93 14.15 -14.04
CA ALA A 78 -3.24 12.94 -14.81
C ALA A 78 -4.13 13.22 -16.04
N ALA A 79 -5.15 14.07 -15.88
CA ALA A 79 -6.07 14.44 -16.96
C ALA A 79 -5.41 15.28 -18.06
N LEU A 80 -4.52 16.21 -17.69
CA LEU A 80 -3.83 17.11 -18.62
C LEU A 80 -2.56 16.51 -19.23
N SER A 81 -2.03 15.42 -18.65
CA SER A 81 -0.81 14.76 -19.13
C SER A 81 -1.02 13.91 -20.40
N THR A 82 -2.27 13.78 -20.87
CA THR A 82 -2.60 13.11 -22.14
C THR A 82 -2.54 14.10 -23.28
#